data_AF-A0A7H4MY79-F1
#
_entry.id   AF-A0A7H4MY79-F1
#
_cell.length_a   1.000
_cell.length_b   1.000
_cell.length_c   1.000
_cell.angle_alpha   90.00
_cell.angle_beta   90.00
_cell.angle_gamma   90.00
#
_symmetry.space_group_name_H-M   'P 1'
#
loop_
_entity.id
_entity.type
_entity.pdbx_description
1 polymer ?
#
loop_
_entity_poly.entity_id
_entity_poly.type
_entity_poly.pdbx_seq_one_letter_code
_entity_poly.pdbx_strand_id
1 'polypeptide(L)' 'MAIMTSLSDTCVLSRAGMAGLEAMRQGAGEVLAAGGCATARGRAALARLDVQMLAQNASPGGAADLLAATLFLDRVSA' A
#
# COMPACT_ATOMS: atom_id res chain seq x y z
N MET A 1 -0.57 4.01 -3.18
CA MET A 1 0.75 4.23 -2.54
C MET A 1 0.69 5.26 -1.42
N ALA A 2 0.29 6.51 -1.67
CA ALA A 2 0.25 7.55 -0.62
C ALA A 2 -0.62 7.19 0.61
N ILE A 3 -1.77 6.52 0.40
CA ILE A 3 -2.59 6.03 1.52
C ILE A 3 -1.81 5.02 2.37
N MET A 4 -1.12 4.07 1.74
CA MET A 4 -0.35 3.02 2.43
C MET A 4 0.84 3.55 3.23
N THR A 5 1.40 4.72 2.89
CA THR A 5 2.53 5.29 3.64
C THR A 5 2.16 5.89 5.00
N SER A 6 0.88 6.24 5.21
CA SER A 6 0.43 6.92 6.44
C SER A 6 -0.68 6.18 7.18
N LEU A 7 -1.46 5.35 6.49
CA LEU A 7 -2.58 4.63 7.11
C LEU A 7 -2.06 3.61 8.14
N SER A 8 -2.71 3.56 9.30
CA SER A 8 -2.61 2.43 10.23
C SER A 8 -3.58 1.34 9.78
N ASP A 9 -3.20 0.58 8.75
CA ASP A 9 -4.06 -0.43 8.14
C ASP A 9 -4.34 -1.58 9.11
N THR A 10 -5.58 -1.69 9.56
CA THR A 10 -6.01 -2.69 10.55
C THR A 10 -6.02 -4.12 10.00
N CYS A 11 -6.16 -4.29 8.67
CA CYS A 11 -6.03 -5.59 8.03
C CYS A 11 -4.58 -6.09 8.08
N VAL A 12 -3.61 -5.19 7.90
CA VAL A 12 -2.19 -5.53 8.07
C VAL A 12 -1.86 -5.76 9.52
N LEU A 13 -2.29 -4.88 10.43
CA LEU A 13 -2.06 -5.05 11.87
C LEU A 13 -2.61 -6.37 12.41
N SER A 14 -3.80 -6.79 11.97
CA SER A 14 -4.41 -8.05 12.44
C SER A 14 -3.67 -9.31 11.96
N ARG A 15 -2.99 -9.25 10.81
CA ARG A 15 -2.32 -10.42 10.21
C ARG A 15 -0.81 -10.47 10.42
N ALA A 16 -0.15 -9.32 10.39
CA ALA A 16 1.32 -9.21 10.46
C ALA A 16 1.81 -8.23 11.55
N GLY A 17 0.90 -7.68 12.37
CA GLY A 17 1.25 -6.82 13.48
C GLY A 17 1.93 -5.51 13.06
N MET A 18 2.60 -4.87 14.02
CA MET A 18 3.32 -3.61 13.78
C MET A 18 4.48 -3.77 12.79
N ALA A 19 5.15 -4.92 12.78
CA ALA A 19 6.23 -5.19 11.84
C ALA A 19 5.74 -5.19 10.39
N GLY A 20 4.60 -5.83 10.11
CA GLY A 20 3.99 -5.79 8.79
C GLY A 20 3.49 -4.41 8.39
N LEU A 21 2.95 -3.65 9.35
CA LEU A 21 2.53 -2.27 9.08
C LEU A 21 3.71 -1.38 8.69
N GLU A 22 4.84 -1.48 9.40
CA GLU A 22 6.03 -0.71 9.09
C GLU A 22 6.64 -1.14 7.74
N ALA A 23 6.72 -2.45 7.48
CA ALA A 23 7.17 -2.97 6.19
C ALA A 23 6.30 -2.46 5.03
N MET A 24 4.97 -2.42 5.21
CA MET A 24 4.03 -1.84 4.23
C MET A 24 4.33 -0.37 3.97
N ARG A 25 4.50 0.43 5.04
CA ARG A 25 4.77 1.88 4.93
C ARG A 25 6.10 2.16 4.25
N GLN A 26 7.15 1.45 4.67
CA GLN A 26 8.48 1.59 4.08
C GLN A 26 8.48 1.20 2.60
N GLY A 27 7.96 0.01 2.26
CA GLY A 27 7.92 -0.43 0.87
C GLY A 27 7.05 0.48 -0.01
N ALA A 28 5.95 1.02 0.54
CA ALA A 28 5.16 2.00 -0.18
C ALA A 28 5.92 3.32 -0.42
N GLY A 29 6.72 3.75 0.56
CA GLY A 29 7.62 4.90 0.44
C GLY A 29 8.70 4.67 -0.62
N GLU A 30 9.30 3.48 -0.68
CA GLU A 30 10.28 3.11 -1.71
C GLU A 30 9.69 3.18 -3.12
N VAL A 31 8.45 2.72 -3.31
CA VAL A 31 7.76 2.82 -4.60
C VAL A 31 7.58 4.27 -5.02
N LEU A 32 7.19 5.15 -4.10
CA LEU A 32 7.05 6.59 -4.37
C LEU A 32 8.41 7.22 -4.70
N ALA A 33 9.44 6.94 -3.90
CA ALA A 33 10.80 7.41 -4.12
C ALA A 33 11.39 6.93 -5.47
N ALA A 34 10.94 5.77 -5.96
CA ALA A 34 11.30 5.24 -7.27
C ALA A 34 10.55 5.87 -8.45
N GLY A 35 9.69 6.88 -8.21
CA GLY A 35 8.89 7.56 -9.24
C GLY A 35 7.49 6.96 -9.46
N GLY A 36 7.02 6.12 -8.53
CA GLY A 36 5.71 5.49 -8.60
C GLY A 36 5.58 4.42 -9.69
N CYS A 37 4.42 3.77 -9.74
CA CYS A 37 4.16 2.58 -10.57
C CYS A 37 4.17 2.85 -12.09
N ALA A 38 4.17 4.12 -12.51
CA ALA A 38 4.33 4.50 -13.91
C ALA A 38 5.76 4.20 -14.43
N THR A 39 6.75 4.17 -13.53
CA THR A 39 8.15 3.90 -13.88
C THR A 39 8.50 2.41 -13.76
N ALA A 40 9.51 1.96 -14.51
CA ALA A 40 10.02 0.59 -14.39
C ALA A 40 10.58 0.31 -12.98
N ARG A 41 11.30 1.27 -12.39
CA ARG A 41 11.86 1.18 -11.03
C ARG A 41 10.75 1.07 -9.98
N GLY A 42 9.71 1.88 -10.10
CA GLY A 42 8.57 1.84 -9.18
C GLY A 42 7.77 0.54 -9.29
N ARG A 43 7.58 -0.02 -10.49
CA ARG A 43 6.98 -1.36 -10.65
C ARG A 43 7.81 -2.46 -10.00
N ALA A 44 9.14 -2.42 -10.18
CA ALA A 44 10.03 -3.38 -9.53
C ALA A 44 9.98 -3.26 -8.00
N ALA A 45 9.92 -2.04 -7.47
CA ALA A 45 9.75 -1.81 -6.04
C ALA A 45 8.38 -2.32 -5.53
N LEU A 46 7.31 -2.11 -6.31
CA LEU A 46 5.98 -2.60 -5.95
C LEU A 46 5.93 -4.12 -5.92
N ALA A 47 6.54 -4.79 -6.90
CA ALA A 47 6.63 -6.24 -6.92
C ALA A 47 7.37 -6.80 -5.69
N ARG A 48 8.44 -6.13 -5.23
CA ARG A 48 9.12 -6.51 -3.99
C ARG A 48 8.21 -6.34 -2.76
N LEU A 49 7.50 -5.23 -2.67
CA LEU A 49 6.54 -4.98 -1.59
C LEU A 49 5.44 -6.06 -1.59
N ASP A 50 4.90 -6.41 -2.75
CA ASP A 50 3.85 -7.43 -2.89
C ASP A 50 4.33 -8.80 -2.38
N VAL A 51 5.53 -9.23 -2.82
CA VAL A 51 6.16 -10.47 -2.31
C VAL A 51 6.35 -10.43 -0.80
N GLN A 52 6.78 -9.29 -0.24
CA GLN A 52 6.95 -9.15 1.21
C GLN A 52 5.63 -9.24 1.98
N MET A 53 4.55 -8.65 1.44
CA MET A 53 3.22 -8.73 2.05
C MET A 53 2.66 -10.15 2.00
N LEU A 54 2.82 -10.84 0.86
CA LEU A 54 2.44 -12.25 0.70
C LEU A 54 3.22 -13.17 1.67
N ALA A 55 4.53 -12.96 1.81
CA ALA A 55 5.36 -13.72 2.75
C ALA A 55 4.93 -13.55 4.21
N GLN A 56 4.31 -12.41 4.54
CA GLN A 56 3.77 -12.11 5.86
C GLN A 56 2.28 -12.47 6.00
N ASN A 57 1.69 -13.11 4.98
CA ASN A 57 0.26 -13.39 4.88
C ASN A 57 -0.61 -12.13 5.14
N ALA A 58 -0.13 -10.97 4.70
CA ALA A 58 -0.76 -9.68 4.90
C ALA A 58 -1.19 -9.06 3.57
N SER A 59 -2.17 -8.18 3.65
CA SER A 59 -2.54 -7.34 2.52
C SER A 59 -3.08 -5.99 3.03
N PRO A 60 -2.78 -4.88 2.33
CA PRO A 60 -3.18 -3.53 2.70
C PRO A 60 -4.66 -3.26 2.36
N GLY A 61 -5.55 -4.03 3.00
CA GLY A 61 -6.99 -4.02 2.70
C GLY A 61 -7.65 -2.68 3.01
N GLY A 62 -7.38 -2.10 4.18
CA GLY A 62 -7.92 -0.79 4.54
C GLY A 62 -7.45 0.31 3.58
N ALA A 63 -6.21 0.24 3.09
CA ALA A 63 -5.73 1.18 2.08
C ALA A 63 -6.42 1.00 0.72
N ALA A 64 -6.75 -0.23 0.33
CA ALA A 64 -7.50 -0.52 -0.89
C ALA A 64 -8.95 0.01 -0.79
N ASP A 65 -9.61 -0.18 0.34
CA ASP A 65 -10.97 0.32 0.58
C ASP A 65 -11.02 1.84 0.55
N LEU A 66 -10.06 2.52 1.18
CA LEU A 66 -9.97 3.99 1.12
C LEU A 66 -9.70 4.51 -0.30
N LEU A 67 -8.88 3.80 -1.09
CA LEU A 67 -8.69 4.14 -2.49
C LEU A 67 -10.00 4.02 -3.28
N ALA A 68 -10.73 2.92 -3.09
CA ALA A 68 -12.01 2.69 -3.74
C ALA A 68 -13.04 3.77 -3.35
N ALA A 69 -13.15 4.10 -2.05
CA ALA A 69 -14.02 5.16 -1.56
C ALA A 69 -13.64 6.54 -2.14
N THR A 70 -12.34 6.84 -2.22
CA THR A 70 -11.85 8.11 -2.80
C THR A 70 -12.21 8.22 -4.28
N LEU A 71 -12.01 7.16 -5.06
CA LEU A 71 -12.39 7.12 -6.49
C LEU A 71 -13.90 7.20 -6.70
N PHE A 72 -14.68 6.59 -5.80
CA PHE A 72 -16.14 6.71 -5.82
C PHE A 72 -16.58 8.16 -5.58
N LEU A 73 -16.06 8.79 -4.53
CA LEU A 73 -16.37 10.19 -4.19
C LEU A 73 -15.97 11.15 -5.32
N ASP A 74 -14.80 10.95 -5.93
CA ASP A 74 -14.33 11.72 -7.10
C ASP A 74 -15.33 11.63 -8.26
N ARG A 75 -15.82 10.43 -8.56
CA ARG A 75 -16.77 10.21 -9.67
C ARG A 75 -18.17 10.79 -9.41
N VAL A 76 -18.65 10.82 -8.18
CA VAL A 76 -20.00 11.35 -7.86
C VAL A 76 -19.99 12.84 -7.56
N SER A 77 -18.82 13.44 -7.32
CA SER A 77 -18.67 14.89 -7.08
C SER A 77 -18.30 15.68 -8.34
N ALA A 78 -17.96 14.98 -9.43
CA ALA A 78 -17.72 15.54 -10.76
C ALA A 78 -19.03 15.70 -11.55
#